data_AF-A0A350XBG9-F1
#
_entry.id   AF-A0A350XBG9-F1
#
_cell.length_a   1.000
_cell.length_b   1.000
_cell.length_c   1.000
_cell.angle_alpha   90.00
_cell.angle_beta   90.00
_cell.angle_gamma   90.00
#
_symmetry.space_group_name_H-M   'P 1'
#
loop_
_entity.id
_entity.type
_entity.pdbx_description
1 polymer ?
#
loop_
_entity_poly.entity_id
_entity_poly.type
_entity_poly.pdbx_seq_one_letter_code
_entity_poly.pdbx_strand_id
1 'polypeptide(L)'
;KVDEVFVGSCMTNIGHYRATAKVLESEGAVKTRLWICPPTRMDEHQLKEEGYYGIFGAAGARTEMPGCSLCMGNQARVNDGTTVFSTSTRNFNNRMGKDARVYLGSAELAAVCALLGRIPTVQEYLDIAAKKINPFAGDLYRYLNFDQIAGFEDEGRVIPLEEMPKIEDILGMPVKAGR
;
A
#
# COMPACT_ATOMS: atom_id res chain seq x y z
N LYS A 1 22.31 0.99 -8.10
CA LYS A 1 21.49 2.21 -8.21
C LYS A 1 20.03 1.78 -8.36
N VAL A 2 19.10 2.49 -7.74
CA VAL A 2 17.65 2.31 -7.91
C VAL A 2 17.12 3.64 -8.43
N ASP A 3 16.31 3.61 -9.46
CA ASP A 3 15.80 4.79 -10.14
C ASP A 3 14.33 5.05 -9.76
N GLU A 4 13.53 3.99 -9.64
CA GLU A 4 12.13 4.05 -9.21
C GLU A 4 11.83 3.06 -8.08
N VAL A 5 10.91 3.42 -7.20
CA VAL A 5 10.48 2.56 -6.09
C VAL A 5 8.95 2.51 -6.06
N PHE A 6 8.40 1.30 -5.97
CA PHE A 6 6.95 1.09 -5.89
C PHE A 6 6.58 0.41 -4.58
N VAL A 7 5.79 1.10 -3.76
CA VAL A 7 5.16 0.60 -2.55
C VAL A 7 3.65 0.54 -2.79
N GLY A 8 3.20 -0.66 -3.11
CA GLY A 8 1.82 -0.92 -3.48
C GLY A 8 1.65 -2.32 -4.05
N SER A 9 0.60 -3.03 -3.63
CA SER A 9 0.02 -4.23 -4.25
C SER A 9 -0.91 -4.91 -3.23
N CYS A 10 -1.58 -5.99 -3.62
CA CYS A 10 -2.28 -6.87 -2.69
C CYS A 10 -1.38 -7.55 -1.64
N MET A 11 -0.04 -7.48 -1.76
CA MET A 11 0.89 -7.96 -0.72
C MET A 11 1.06 -6.96 0.42
N THR A 12 0.54 -5.75 0.27
CA THR A 12 0.68 -4.67 1.26
C THR A 12 -0.62 -4.47 2.05
N ASN A 13 -0.49 -3.90 3.24
CA ASN A 13 -1.55 -3.52 4.17
C ASN A 13 -1.16 -2.17 4.79
N ILE A 14 -2.09 -1.52 5.51
CA ILE A 14 -1.88 -0.19 6.08
C ILE A 14 -0.56 -0.01 6.86
N GLY A 15 -0.12 -1.02 7.61
CA GLY A 15 1.08 -0.91 8.44
C GLY A 15 2.36 -0.71 7.63
N HIS A 16 2.43 -1.29 6.43
CA HIS A 16 3.55 -1.08 5.52
C HIS A 16 3.65 0.38 5.04
N TYR A 17 2.52 1.06 4.87
CA TYR A 17 2.50 2.48 4.49
C TYR A 17 2.90 3.37 5.66
N ARG A 18 2.42 3.07 6.87
CA ARG A 18 2.86 3.77 8.08
C ARG A 18 4.37 3.64 8.28
N ALA A 19 4.91 2.42 8.17
CA ALA A 19 6.35 2.17 8.26
C ALA A 19 7.13 2.91 7.17
N THR A 20 6.64 2.88 5.92
CA THR A 20 7.23 3.62 4.80
C THR A 20 7.27 5.11 5.10
N ALA A 21 6.15 5.69 5.51
CA ALA A 21 6.08 7.11 5.84
C ALA A 21 7.02 7.45 7.01
N LYS A 22 7.09 6.61 8.04
CA LYS A 22 7.97 6.86 9.19
C LYS A 22 9.45 6.87 8.80
N VAL A 23 9.87 6.01 7.86
CA VAL A 23 11.23 6.04 7.30
C VAL A 23 11.51 7.36 6.59
N LEU A 24 10.54 7.86 5.82
CA LEU A 24 10.65 9.09 5.02
C LEU A 24 10.46 10.39 5.84
N GLU A 25 9.90 10.29 7.04
CA GLU A 25 9.61 11.42 7.90
C GLU A 25 10.88 12.23 8.19
N SER A 26 10.79 13.56 7.96
CA SER A 26 11.86 14.54 8.16
C SER A 26 13.13 14.33 7.31
N GLU A 27 13.09 13.51 6.26
CA GLU A 27 14.22 13.34 5.35
C GLU A 27 14.17 14.27 4.13
N GLY A 28 13.01 14.88 3.86
CA GLY A 28 12.77 15.67 2.65
C GLY A 28 12.53 14.79 1.42
N ALA A 29 12.80 15.34 0.23
CA ALA A 29 12.55 14.66 -1.03
C ALA A 29 13.46 13.43 -1.22
N VAL A 30 12.89 12.30 -1.65
CA VAL A 30 13.64 11.08 -1.91
C VAL A 30 14.52 11.19 -3.16
N LYS A 31 15.51 10.29 -3.27
CA LYS A 31 16.46 10.27 -4.41
C LYS A 31 15.92 9.51 -5.64
N THR A 32 14.79 8.82 -5.51
CA THR A 32 14.15 8.02 -6.55
C THR A 32 12.77 8.56 -6.90
N ARG A 33 12.20 8.10 -8.01
CA ARG A 33 10.77 8.27 -8.23
C ARG A 33 10.01 7.26 -7.36
N LEU A 34 9.42 7.75 -6.28
CA LEU A 34 8.64 6.92 -5.36
C LEU A 34 7.16 6.92 -5.76
N TRP A 35 6.58 5.72 -5.83
CA TRP A 35 5.18 5.47 -6.12
C TRP A 35 4.52 4.83 -4.90
N ILE A 36 3.46 5.45 -4.40
CA ILE A 36 2.68 4.96 -3.26
C ILE A 36 1.26 4.63 -3.75
N CYS A 37 0.82 3.38 -3.58
CA CYS A 37 -0.48 2.94 -4.05
C CYS A 37 -1.15 2.01 -3.02
N PRO A 38 -1.96 2.55 -2.08
CA PRO A 38 -2.72 1.76 -1.13
C PRO A 38 -3.59 0.69 -1.80
N PRO A 39 -3.82 -0.47 -1.16
CA PRO A 39 -4.56 -1.55 -1.80
C PRO A 39 -6.07 -1.28 -1.84
N THR A 40 -6.62 -0.52 -0.89
CA THR A 40 -8.05 -0.19 -0.83
C THR A 40 -8.30 1.29 -0.52
N ARG A 41 -9.55 1.74 -0.75
CA ARG A 41 -9.99 3.10 -0.37
C ARG A 41 -10.00 3.32 1.14
N MET A 42 -10.20 2.25 1.92
CA MET A 42 -10.21 2.32 3.39
C MET A 42 -8.80 2.58 3.92
N ASP A 43 -7.79 1.90 3.36
CA ASP A 43 -6.39 2.17 3.69
C ASP A 43 -6.01 3.61 3.32
N GLU A 44 -6.36 4.05 2.11
CA GLU A 44 -6.10 5.43 1.69
C GLU A 44 -6.77 6.46 2.61
N HIS A 45 -8.03 6.24 2.98
CA HIS A 45 -8.77 7.15 3.86
C HIS A 45 -8.11 7.25 5.23
N GLN A 46 -7.85 6.10 5.88
CA GLN A 46 -7.20 6.08 7.19
C GLN A 46 -5.81 6.73 7.16
N LEU A 47 -5.01 6.47 6.12
CA LEU A 47 -3.68 7.08 5.98
C LEU A 47 -3.75 8.60 5.77
N LYS A 48 -4.83 9.12 5.17
CA LYS A 48 -5.08 10.56 5.05
C LYS A 48 -5.47 11.16 6.40
N GLU A 49 -6.39 10.51 7.13
CA GLU A 49 -6.81 10.96 8.47
C GLU A 49 -5.64 10.98 9.47
N GLU A 50 -4.75 10.00 9.40
CA GLU A 50 -3.54 9.92 10.23
C GLU A 50 -2.42 10.88 9.77
N GLY A 51 -2.60 11.58 8.65
CA GLY A 51 -1.66 12.59 8.15
C GLY A 51 -0.45 12.02 7.36
N TYR A 52 -0.37 10.71 7.14
CA TYR A 52 0.74 10.08 6.42
C TYR A 52 0.86 10.55 4.96
N TYR A 53 -0.24 10.96 4.33
CA TYR A 53 -0.22 11.56 2.99
C TYR A 53 0.60 12.86 2.93
N GLY A 54 0.66 13.63 4.01
CA GLY A 54 1.51 14.82 4.10
C GLY A 54 2.99 14.45 4.03
N ILE A 55 3.39 13.34 4.66
CA ILE A 55 4.77 12.83 4.63
C ILE A 55 5.13 12.34 3.23
N PHE A 56 4.22 11.60 2.56
CA PHE A 56 4.44 11.19 1.17
C PHE A 56 4.59 12.40 0.23
N GLY A 57 3.78 13.44 0.42
CA GLY A 57 3.91 14.69 -0.33
C GLY A 57 5.25 15.40 -0.10
N ALA A 58 5.68 15.52 1.17
CA ALA A 58 6.98 16.11 1.52
C ALA A 58 8.17 15.30 0.96
N ALA A 59 8.01 13.98 0.86
CA ALA A 59 8.97 13.09 0.23
C ALA A 59 9.01 13.20 -1.30
N GLY A 60 8.07 13.92 -1.93
CA GLY A 60 7.93 14.01 -3.38
C GLY A 60 7.38 12.73 -4.01
N ALA A 61 6.68 11.89 -3.22
CA ALA A 61 6.10 10.65 -3.71
C ALA A 61 4.89 10.92 -4.62
N ARG A 62 4.75 10.11 -5.67
CA ARG A 62 3.55 10.05 -6.50
C ARG A 62 2.55 9.08 -5.86
N THR A 63 1.43 9.60 -5.39
CA THR A 63 0.32 8.79 -4.87
C THR A 63 -0.64 8.43 -6.00
N GLU A 64 -0.95 7.14 -6.12
CA GLU A 64 -1.89 6.60 -7.09
C GLU A 64 -3.22 6.25 -6.41
N MET A 65 -4.30 6.21 -7.20
CA MET A 65 -5.59 5.72 -6.68
C MET A 65 -5.49 4.25 -6.26
N PRO A 66 -6.25 3.83 -5.23
CA PRO A 66 -6.18 2.45 -4.75
C PRO A 66 -6.46 1.41 -5.83
N GLY A 67 -5.57 0.41 -5.94
CA GLY A 67 -5.68 -0.65 -6.94
C GLY A 67 -4.34 -1.31 -7.28
N CYS A 68 -4.28 -2.01 -8.42
CA CYS A 68 -3.08 -2.75 -8.84
C CYS A 68 -1.92 -1.85 -9.29
N SER A 69 -2.21 -0.68 -9.88
CA SER A 69 -1.22 0.28 -10.40
C SER A 69 -0.08 -0.42 -11.18
N LEU A 70 1.18 -0.10 -10.86
CA LEU A 70 2.37 -0.64 -11.53
C LEU A 70 2.55 -2.16 -11.38
N CYS A 71 1.88 -2.81 -10.42
CA CYS A 71 1.98 -4.27 -10.22
C CYS A 71 1.57 -5.04 -11.47
N MET A 72 0.55 -4.55 -12.18
CA MET A 72 0.08 -5.16 -13.42
C MET A 72 0.80 -4.64 -14.66
N GLY A 73 1.16 -3.35 -14.67
CA GLY A 73 1.87 -2.69 -15.77
C GLY A 73 1.05 -2.54 -17.06
N ASN A 74 -0.28 -2.60 -16.97
CA ASN A 74 -1.22 -2.46 -18.08
C ASN A 74 -1.70 -1.02 -18.31
N GLN A 75 -1.44 -0.10 -17.37
CA GLN A 75 -1.83 1.31 -17.44
C GLN A 75 -0.59 2.18 -17.23
N ALA A 76 -0.35 2.61 -15.98
CA ALA A 76 0.90 3.26 -15.61
C ALA A 76 2.07 2.27 -15.75
N ARG A 77 3.21 2.79 -16.20
CA ARG A 77 4.46 2.04 -16.37
C ARG A 77 5.62 2.88 -15.84
N VAL A 78 6.67 2.20 -15.40
CA VAL A 78 7.96 2.83 -15.09
C VAL A 78 8.66 3.23 -16.39
N ASN A 79 9.68 4.07 -16.29
CA ASN A 79 10.48 4.47 -17.44
C ASN A 79 11.26 3.28 -18.02
N ASP A 80 11.54 3.35 -19.32
CA ASP A 80 12.27 2.30 -20.04
C ASP A 80 13.70 2.14 -19.51
N GLY A 81 14.18 0.89 -19.41
CA GLY A 81 15.55 0.58 -18.98
C GLY A 81 15.87 0.88 -17.51
N THR A 82 14.87 1.26 -16.72
CA THR A 82 15.05 1.74 -15.35
C THR A 82 15.24 0.60 -14.35
N THR A 83 15.88 0.87 -13.21
CA THR A 83 16.01 -0.09 -12.11
C THR A 83 14.94 0.19 -11.05
N VAL A 84 14.07 -0.79 -10.79
CA VAL A 84 12.92 -0.66 -9.88
C VAL A 84 13.12 -1.53 -8.65
N PHE A 85 12.82 -0.98 -7.48
CA PHE A 85 12.58 -1.77 -6.27
C PHE A 85 11.08 -1.78 -5.98
N SER A 86 10.47 -2.96 -5.82
CA SER A 86 9.01 -3.10 -5.84
C SER A 86 8.52 -4.03 -4.73
N THR A 87 7.41 -3.66 -4.11
CA THR A 87 6.63 -4.51 -3.20
C THR A 87 5.51 -5.28 -3.93
N SER A 88 5.62 -5.41 -5.26
CA SER A 88 4.71 -6.20 -6.09
C SER A 88 5.00 -7.70 -5.98
N THR A 89 4.21 -8.51 -6.68
CA THR A 89 4.32 -9.98 -6.65
C THR A 89 5.23 -10.56 -7.72
N ARG A 90 5.56 -9.81 -8.78
CA ARG A 90 6.19 -10.34 -10.00
C ARG A 90 7.18 -9.35 -10.59
N ASN A 91 8.32 -9.88 -11.03
CA ASN A 91 9.41 -9.12 -11.65
C ASN A 91 9.82 -9.65 -13.05
N PHE A 92 8.90 -10.28 -13.78
CA PHE A 92 9.16 -10.75 -15.13
C PHE A 92 9.60 -9.61 -16.06
N ASN A 93 10.43 -9.92 -17.04
CA ASN A 93 10.86 -8.96 -18.05
C ASN A 93 9.64 -8.26 -18.68
N ASN A 94 9.74 -6.95 -18.84
CA ASN A 94 8.69 -6.08 -19.39
C ASN A 94 7.40 -5.95 -18.57
N ARG A 95 7.33 -6.51 -17.36
CA ARG A 95 6.13 -6.46 -16.51
C ARG A 95 5.74 -5.04 -16.10
N MET A 96 6.64 -4.30 -15.47
CA MET A 96 6.35 -2.94 -14.97
C MET A 96 6.69 -1.83 -15.98
N GLY A 97 7.59 -2.11 -16.92
CA GLY A 97 8.11 -1.16 -17.90
C GLY A 97 9.06 -1.89 -18.86
N LYS A 98 9.31 -1.30 -20.04
CA LYS A 98 10.14 -1.94 -21.06
C LYS A 98 11.59 -1.99 -20.60
N ASP A 99 12.23 -3.16 -20.71
CA ASP A 99 13.62 -3.40 -20.32
C ASP A 99 13.95 -2.99 -18.86
N ALA A 100 12.93 -2.87 -18.01
CA ALA A 100 13.09 -2.51 -16.61
C ALA A 100 13.63 -3.70 -15.81
N ARG A 101 14.60 -3.44 -14.92
CA ARG A 101 15.16 -4.43 -13.99
C ARG A 101 14.48 -4.28 -12.64
N VAL A 102 13.66 -5.26 -12.27
CA VAL A 102 12.81 -5.18 -11.08
C VAL A 102 13.31 -6.11 -9.98
N TYR A 103 13.55 -5.55 -8.80
CA TYR A 103 13.87 -6.26 -7.57
C TYR A 103 12.64 -6.27 -6.65
N LEU A 104 12.34 -7.42 -6.06
CA LEU A 104 11.25 -7.57 -5.10
C LEU A 104 11.78 -7.51 -3.67
N GLY A 105 11.02 -6.89 -2.77
CA GLY A 105 11.35 -6.86 -1.35
C GLY A 105 10.25 -6.25 -0.49
N SER A 106 10.54 -6.06 0.80
CA SER A 106 9.57 -5.51 1.75
C SER A 106 9.38 -4.00 1.60
N ALA A 107 8.32 -3.47 2.18
CA ALA A 107 8.01 -2.03 2.14
C ALA A 107 9.02 -1.19 2.94
N GLU A 108 9.49 -1.71 4.07
CA GLU A 108 10.52 -1.08 4.90
C GLU A 108 11.82 -0.91 4.11
N LEU A 109 12.26 -1.98 3.42
CA LEU A 109 13.44 -1.93 2.57
C LEU A 109 13.21 -1.05 1.34
N ALA A 110 12.01 -1.04 0.76
CA ALA A 110 11.65 -0.14 -0.34
C ALA A 110 11.77 1.34 0.07
N ALA A 111 11.30 1.71 1.26
CA ALA A 111 11.41 3.06 1.80
C ALA A 111 12.88 3.49 1.95
N VAL A 112 13.73 2.60 2.47
CA VAL A 112 15.18 2.84 2.57
C VAL A 112 15.83 2.97 1.18
N CYS A 113 15.44 2.11 0.23
CA CYS A 113 15.91 2.20 -1.15
C CYS A 113 15.52 3.54 -1.80
N ALA A 114 14.33 4.06 -1.51
CA ALA A 114 13.87 5.35 -2.02
C ALA A 114 14.70 6.50 -1.46
N LEU A 115 14.94 6.48 -0.14
CA LEU A 115 15.77 7.47 0.54
C LEU A 115 17.22 7.49 0.02
N LEU A 116 17.82 6.31 -0.18
CA LEU A 116 19.23 6.19 -0.53
C LEU A 116 19.51 6.22 -2.04
N GLY A 117 18.53 5.93 -2.90
CA GLY A 117 18.74 5.80 -4.35
C GLY A 117 19.47 4.52 -4.76
N ARG A 118 19.56 3.55 -3.86
CA ARG A 118 20.21 2.24 -4.07
C ARG A 118 19.72 1.25 -3.00
N ILE A 119 19.95 -0.03 -3.26
CA ILE A 119 19.80 -1.06 -2.23
C ILE A 119 20.85 -0.80 -1.13
N PRO A 120 20.45 -0.70 0.15
CA PRO A 120 21.36 -0.48 1.27
C PRO A 120 22.24 -1.70 1.54
N THR A 121 23.32 -1.50 2.30
CA THR A 121 23.97 -2.60 3.00
C THR A 121 23.08 -3.07 4.17
N VAL A 122 23.38 -4.26 4.71
CA VAL A 122 22.64 -4.80 5.86
C VAL A 122 22.72 -3.85 7.06
N GLN A 123 23.90 -3.29 7.35
CA GLN A 123 24.09 -2.40 8.49
C GLN A 123 23.27 -1.11 8.34
N GLU A 124 23.33 -0.47 7.17
CA GLU A 124 22.53 0.75 6.89
C GLU A 124 21.03 0.51 7.07
N TYR A 125 20.53 -0.64 6.61
CA TYR A 125 19.13 -1.02 6.80
C TYR A 125 18.78 -1.19 8.27
N LEU A 126 19.60 -1.94 9.03
CA LEU A 126 19.37 -2.21 10.45
C LEU A 126 19.40 -0.92 11.28
N ASP A 127 20.32 0.00 10.98
CA ASP A 127 20.43 1.28 11.67
C ASP A 127 19.18 2.14 11.47
N ILE A 128 18.68 2.24 10.24
CA ILE A 128 17.46 2.98 9.93
C ILE A 128 16.25 2.31 10.59
N ALA A 129 16.13 0.98 10.51
CA ALA A 129 15.03 0.25 11.12
C ALA A 129 15.02 0.42 12.65
N ALA A 130 16.19 0.32 13.30
CA ALA A 130 16.35 0.52 14.73
C ALA A 130 15.96 1.94 15.18
N LYS A 131 16.24 2.95 14.35
CA LYS A 131 15.93 4.35 14.66
C LYS A 131 14.48 4.73 14.36
N LYS A 132 13.93 4.27 13.24
CA LYS A 132 12.67 4.80 12.67
C LYS A 132 11.50 3.83 12.73
N ILE A 133 11.73 2.53 12.82
CA ILE A 133 10.65 1.52 12.77
C ILE A 133 10.47 0.86 14.14
N ASN A 134 11.52 0.24 14.67
CA ASN A 134 11.46 -0.58 15.88
C ASN A 134 10.84 0.16 17.09
N PRO A 135 11.15 1.45 17.37
CA PRO A 135 10.56 2.15 18.51
C PRO A 135 9.06 2.39 18.38
N PHE A 136 8.51 2.31 17.17
CA PHE A 136 7.12 2.62 16.85
C PHE A 136 6.34 1.40 16.36
N ALA A 137 6.95 0.20 16.34
CA ALA A 137 6.38 -0.99 15.72
C ALA A 137 4.95 -1.31 16.22
N GLY A 138 4.68 -1.15 17.52
CA GLY A 138 3.35 -1.38 18.09
C GLY A 138 2.26 -0.45 17.54
N ASP A 139 2.63 0.77 17.14
CA ASP A 139 1.71 1.74 16.54
C ASP A 139 1.61 1.58 15.01
N LEU A 140 2.76 1.37 14.35
CA LEU A 140 2.84 1.25 12.89
C LEU A 140 2.04 0.04 12.38
N TYR A 141 2.16 -1.12 13.03
CA TYR A 141 1.61 -2.38 12.54
C TYR A 141 0.21 -2.70 13.08
N ARG A 142 -0.61 -1.67 13.35
CA ARG A 142 -2.04 -1.83 13.67
C ARG A 142 -2.85 -2.06 12.39
N TYR A 143 -3.62 -3.14 12.32
CA TYR A 143 -4.51 -3.39 11.19
C TYR A 143 -5.79 -2.54 11.26
N LEU A 144 -6.52 -2.48 10.14
CA LEU A 144 -7.87 -1.92 10.10
C LEU A 144 -8.86 -2.95 10.66
N ASN A 145 -9.39 -2.70 11.85
CA ASN A 145 -10.50 -3.44 12.43
C ASN A 145 -11.74 -2.55 12.34
N PHE A 146 -12.60 -2.80 11.35
CA PHE A 146 -13.74 -1.91 11.05
C PHE A 146 -14.76 -1.82 12.20
N ASP A 147 -14.88 -2.87 13.01
CA ASP A 147 -15.68 -2.91 14.25
C ASP A 147 -15.14 -1.99 15.35
N GLN A 148 -13.88 -1.57 15.26
CA GLN A 148 -13.21 -0.71 16.24
C GLN A 148 -13.09 0.75 15.76
N ILE A 149 -13.57 1.04 14.54
CA ILE A 149 -13.55 2.40 13.97
C ILE A 149 -14.86 3.08 14.36
N ALA A 150 -14.76 4.15 15.14
CA ALA A 150 -15.91 4.91 15.60
C ALA A 150 -16.71 5.45 14.41
N GLY A 151 -18.03 5.18 14.40
CA GLY A 151 -18.94 5.63 13.34
C GLY A 151 -18.91 4.82 12.05
N PHE A 152 -18.13 3.73 11.96
CA PHE A 152 -18.08 2.91 10.75
C PHE A 152 -19.42 2.19 10.47
N GLU A 153 -20.15 1.81 11.52
CA GLU A 153 -21.48 1.18 11.41
C GLU A 153 -22.52 2.14 10.80
N ASP A 154 -22.36 3.45 11.03
CA ASP A 154 -23.29 4.50 10.60
C ASP A 154 -23.15 4.85 9.10
N GLU A 155 -22.16 4.28 8.39
CA GLU A 155 -21.97 4.49 6.94
C GLU A 155 -22.94 3.70 6.05
N GLY A 156 -24.02 3.14 6.61
CA GLY A 156 -25.01 2.36 5.86
C GLY A 156 -24.47 1.03 5.32
N ARG A 157 -23.39 0.51 5.94
CA ARG A 157 -22.76 -0.77 5.56
C ARG A 157 -23.23 -1.95 6.40
N VAL A 158 -23.99 -1.68 7.45
CA VAL A 158 -24.63 -2.68 8.30
C VAL A 158 -26.09 -2.77 7.89
N ILE A 159 -26.51 -3.96 7.45
CA ILE A 159 -27.91 -4.26 7.14
C ILE A 159 -28.45 -5.09 8.32
N PRO A 160 -29.50 -4.63 9.01
CA PRO A 160 -30.17 -5.43 10.03
C PRO A 160 -30.61 -6.79 9.46
N LEU A 161 -30.55 -7.85 10.28
CA LEU A 161 -30.95 -9.21 9.85
C LEU A 161 -32.39 -9.24 9.32
N GLU A 162 -33.24 -8.38 9.85
CA GLU A 162 -34.64 -8.21 9.46
C GLU A 162 -34.80 -7.56 8.09
N GLU A 163 -33.82 -6.77 7.66
CA GLU A 163 -33.76 -6.08 6.37
C GLU A 163 -32.93 -6.84 5.34
N MET A 164 -32.25 -7.93 5.74
CA MET A 164 -31.51 -8.77 4.82
C MET A 164 -32.47 -9.44 3.83
N PRO A 165 -32.29 -9.23 2.50
CA PRO A 165 -33.13 -9.87 1.50
C PRO A 165 -33.03 -11.39 1.62
N LYS A 166 -34.18 -12.08 1.60
CA LYS A 166 -34.21 -13.54 1.65
C LYS A 166 -33.55 -14.10 0.41
N ILE A 167 -32.83 -15.21 0.56
CA ILE A 167 -32.05 -15.79 -0.53
C ILE A 167 -32.96 -16.21 -1.71
N GLU A 168 -34.20 -16.59 -1.40
CA GLU A 168 -35.24 -16.90 -2.37
C GLU A 168 -35.60 -15.70 -3.24
N ASP A 169 -35.66 -14.50 -2.65
CA ASP A 169 -35.99 -13.25 -3.35
C ASP A 169 -34.83 -12.78 -4.24
N ILE A 170 -33.58 -12.96 -3.80
CA ILE A 170 -32.37 -12.62 -4.57
C ILE A 170 -32.22 -13.55 -5.78
N LEU A 171 -32.44 -14.84 -5.59
CA LEU A 171 -32.24 -15.87 -6.61
C LEU A 171 -33.47 -16.08 -7.50
N GLY A 172 -34.58 -15.37 -7.24
CA GLY A 172 -35.84 -15.54 -7.96
C GLY A 172 -36.41 -16.96 -7.82
N MET A 173 -36.13 -17.63 -6.70
CA MET A 173 -36.62 -18.98 -6.45
C MET A 173 -38.07 -18.90 -5.98
N PRO A 174 -38.98 -19.72 -6.54
CA PRO A 174 -40.34 -19.77 -6.06
C PRO A 174 -40.32 -20.21 -4.59
N VAL A 175 -40.87 -19.37 -3.71
CA VAL A 175 -41.11 -19.73 -2.31
C VAL A 175 -41.93 -21.03 -2.34
N LYS A 176 -41.35 -22.13 -1.84
CA LYS A 176 -42.09 -23.39 -1.71
C LYS A 176 -43.32 -23.09 -0.86
N ALA A 177 -44.50 -23.11 -1.48
CA ALA A 177 -45.76 -23.13 -0.76
C ALA A 177 -45.68 -24.29 0.24
N GLY A 178 -45.76 -23.96 1.53
CA GLY A 178 -45.59 -24.90 2.63
C GLY A 178 -46.54 -26.10 2.51
N ARG A 179 -46.10 -27.23 3.06
CA ARG A 179 -47.02 -28.27 3.54
C ARG A 179 -47.50 -27.90 4.93
#